data_AF-A0A0C3MN05-F1
#
_entry.id   AF-A0A0C3MN05-F1
#
_cell.length_a   1.000
_cell.length_b   1.000
_cell.length_c   1.000
_cell.angle_alpha   90.00
_cell.angle_beta   90.00
_cell.angle_gamma   90.00
#
_symmetry.space_group_name_H-M   'P 1'
#
loop_
_entity.id
_entity.type
_entity.pdbx_description
1 polymer ?
#
loop_
_entity_poly.entity_id
_entity_poly.type
_entity_poly.pdbx_seq_one_letter_code
_entity_poly.pdbx_strand_id
1 'polypeptide(L)'
;MKATQYVALASMLGLLAACAPMSPHEAIHSPVLRKAVQSARTRSDHTALWKHFEKLALEMRVKAEEQRQLLEHYQEKSYLYGRQAQDRQSHTWALMNRYELAVERSLAEADSHRRKAASLARDDQGVFVRKTTNAPTEVKYKLRLNDDIGSN
;
A
#
# COMPACT_ATOMS: atom_id res chain seq x y z
N MET A 1 -37.83 35.48 -21.20
CA MET A 1 -37.51 34.15 -20.63
C MET A 1 -36.28 33.57 -21.35
N LYS A 2 -35.07 34.04 -21.03
CA LYS A 2 -33.81 33.49 -21.61
C LYS A 2 -32.71 33.25 -20.57
N ALA A 3 -32.86 33.74 -19.34
CA ALA A 3 -31.88 33.56 -18.26
C ALA A 3 -31.95 32.17 -17.62
N THR A 4 -33.15 31.56 -17.52
CA THR A 4 -33.35 30.25 -16.90
C THR A 4 -32.73 29.10 -17.70
N GLN A 5 -32.53 29.23 -19.01
CA GLN A 5 -31.89 28.20 -19.84
C GLN A 5 -30.37 28.13 -19.63
N TYR A 6 -29.71 29.26 -19.34
CA TYR A 6 -28.27 29.28 -19.06
C TYR A 6 -27.93 28.78 -17.66
N VAL A 7 -28.82 29.00 -16.68
CA VAL A 7 -28.68 28.46 -15.32
C VAL A 7 -28.75 26.93 -15.33
N ALA A 8 -29.62 26.35 -16.15
CA ALA A 8 -29.71 24.89 -16.30
C ALA A 8 -28.47 24.27 -16.96
N LEU A 9 -27.86 24.94 -17.95
CA LEU A 9 -26.63 24.45 -18.60
C LEU A 9 -25.40 24.52 -17.68
N ALA A 10 -25.29 25.55 -16.84
CA ALA A 10 -24.16 25.70 -15.92
C ALA A 10 -24.17 24.65 -14.79
N SER A 11 -25.36 24.18 -14.38
CA SER A 11 -25.52 23.22 -13.29
C SER A 11 -25.04 21.81 -13.64
N MET A 12 -25.16 21.40 -14.90
CA MET A 12 -24.73 20.06 -15.36
C MET A 12 -23.21 19.92 -15.49
N LEU A 13 -22.48 21.02 -15.71
CA LEU A 13 -21.02 20.99 -15.87
C LEU A 13 -20.28 20.81 -14.53
N GLY A 14 -20.95 21.07 -13.40
CA GLY A 14 -20.36 20.97 -12.06
C GLY A 14 -20.22 19.55 -11.50
N LEU A 15 -20.89 18.54 -12.09
CA LEU A 15 -20.93 17.18 -11.53
C LEU A 15 -19.80 16.25 -12.01
N LEU A 16 -19.01 16.64 -13.03
CA LEU A 16 -17.97 15.77 -13.61
C LEU A 16 -16.61 15.81 -12.87
N ALA A 17 -16.40 16.73 -11.93
CA ALA A 17 -15.12 16.87 -11.23
C ALA A 17 -14.91 15.90 -10.04
N ALA A 18 -15.93 15.13 -9.64
CA ALA A 18 -15.90 14.32 -8.42
C ALA A 18 -15.20 12.94 -8.57
N CYS A 19 -14.83 12.54 -9.78
CA CYS A 19 -14.23 11.22 -10.05
C CYS A 19 -12.70 11.27 -10.17
N ALA A 20 -12.01 12.23 -9.54
CA ALA A 20 -10.57 12.19 -9.46
C ALA A 20 -10.14 11.10 -8.45
N PRO A 21 -9.34 10.09 -8.85
CA PRO A 21 -8.82 9.12 -7.91
C PRO A 21 -7.95 9.84 -6.88
N MET A 22 -8.19 9.54 -5.60
CA MET A 22 -7.43 10.07 -4.46
C MET A 22 -5.93 9.79 -4.66
N SER A 23 -5.07 10.73 -4.28
CA SER A 23 -3.63 10.50 -4.40
C SER A 23 -3.19 9.33 -3.48
N PRO A 24 -2.20 8.51 -3.86
CA PRO A 24 -1.74 7.40 -3.02
C PRO A 24 -1.30 7.83 -1.61
N HIS A 25 -0.75 9.04 -1.49
CA HIS A 25 -0.36 9.63 -0.20
C HIS A 25 -1.59 9.92 0.69
N GLU A 26 -2.69 10.41 0.13
CA GLU A 26 -3.94 10.62 0.88
C GLU A 26 -4.62 9.30 1.25
N ALA A 27 -4.51 8.28 0.37
CA ALA A 27 -5.12 6.97 0.60
C ALA A 27 -4.59 6.27 1.87
N ILE A 28 -3.29 6.42 2.17
CA ILE A 28 -2.65 5.90 3.41
C ILE A 28 -3.26 6.52 4.67
N HIS A 29 -3.72 7.77 4.58
CA HIS A 29 -4.33 8.49 5.69
C HIS A 29 -5.85 8.45 5.65
N SER A 30 -6.45 7.62 4.78
CA SER A 30 -7.89 7.57 4.62
C SER A 30 -8.58 7.05 5.90
N PRO A 31 -9.73 7.63 6.30
CA PRO A 31 -10.50 7.13 7.45
C PRO A 31 -10.92 5.67 7.30
N VAL A 32 -11.16 5.22 6.07
CA VAL A 32 -11.54 3.84 5.74
C VAL A 32 -10.40 2.88 6.05
N LEU A 33 -9.18 3.18 5.57
CA LEU A 33 -8.01 2.35 5.85
C LEU A 33 -7.71 2.33 7.34
N ARG A 34 -7.78 3.48 8.02
CA ARG A 34 -7.60 3.57 9.47
C ARG A 34 -8.59 2.66 10.22
N LYS A 35 -9.86 2.68 9.83
CA LYS A 35 -10.89 1.81 10.42
C LYS A 35 -10.57 0.33 10.16
N ALA A 36 -10.17 -0.03 8.94
CA ALA A 36 -9.80 -1.40 8.59
C ALA A 36 -8.60 -1.92 9.40
N VAL A 37 -7.58 -1.09 9.60
CA VAL A 37 -6.42 -1.41 10.46
C VAL A 37 -6.87 -1.63 11.91
N GLN A 38 -7.73 -0.76 12.45
CA GLN A 38 -8.23 -0.85 13.83
C GLN A 38 -9.13 -2.07 14.06
N SER A 39 -9.93 -2.45 13.06
CA SER A 39 -10.89 -3.56 13.16
C SER A 39 -10.32 -4.92 12.78
N ALA A 40 -9.10 -5.01 12.21
CA ALA A 40 -8.51 -6.27 11.80
C ALA A 40 -8.25 -7.21 12.99
N ARG A 41 -8.76 -8.44 12.90
CA ARG A 41 -8.63 -9.47 13.95
C ARG A 41 -8.20 -10.82 13.39
N THR A 42 -8.56 -11.12 12.15
CA THR A 42 -8.31 -12.44 11.56
C THR A 42 -7.04 -12.46 10.71
N ARG A 43 -6.54 -13.66 10.44
CA ARG A 43 -5.47 -13.88 9.46
C ARG A 43 -5.82 -13.27 8.09
N SER A 44 -7.08 -13.40 7.66
CA SER A 44 -7.55 -12.86 6.38
C SER A 44 -7.50 -11.33 6.38
N ASP A 45 -7.93 -10.68 7.47
CA ASP A 45 -7.90 -9.21 7.59
C ASP A 45 -6.47 -8.69 7.46
N HIS A 46 -5.53 -9.28 8.21
CA HIS A 46 -4.13 -8.90 8.12
C HIS A 46 -3.50 -9.26 6.78
N THR A 47 -3.96 -10.33 6.12
CA THR A 47 -3.54 -10.68 4.74
C THR A 47 -3.97 -9.62 3.73
N ALA A 48 -5.22 -9.13 3.83
CA ALA A 48 -5.71 -8.06 2.99
C ALA A 48 -4.95 -6.76 3.23
N LEU A 49 -4.67 -6.43 4.49
CA LEU A 49 -3.96 -5.20 4.85
C LEU A 49 -2.52 -5.17 4.34
N TRP A 50 -1.71 -6.24 4.48
CA TRP A 50 -0.33 -6.16 3.99
C TRP A 50 -0.27 -6.03 2.47
N LYS A 51 -1.14 -6.73 1.73
CA LYS A 51 -1.25 -6.58 0.27
C LYS A 51 -1.68 -5.18 -0.12
N HIS A 52 -2.59 -4.58 0.63
CA HIS A 52 -3.04 -3.21 0.39
C HIS A 52 -1.90 -2.19 0.58
N PHE A 53 -1.15 -2.31 1.69
CA PHE A 53 -0.01 -1.44 1.94
C PHE A 53 1.14 -1.64 0.93
N GLU A 54 1.40 -2.87 0.47
CA GLU A 54 2.35 -3.09 -0.65
C GLU A 54 1.92 -2.40 -1.94
N LYS A 55 0.62 -2.45 -2.27
CA LYS A 55 0.08 -1.75 -3.43
C LYS A 55 0.28 -0.24 -3.28
N LEU A 56 -0.02 0.33 -2.12
CA LEU A 56 0.22 1.76 -1.86
C LEU A 56 1.71 2.11 -1.98
N ALA A 57 2.60 1.26 -1.47
CA ALA A 57 4.05 1.41 -1.62
C ALA A 57 4.49 1.43 -3.09
N LEU A 58 3.90 0.58 -3.94
CA LEU A 58 4.17 0.59 -5.38
C LEU A 58 3.69 1.89 -6.03
N GLU A 59 2.45 2.30 -5.75
CA GLU A 59 1.87 3.52 -6.32
C GLU A 59 2.67 4.78 -5.95
N MET A 60 3.15 4.88 -4.71
CA MET A 60 3.99 6.01 -4.30
C MET A 60 5.39 5.95 -4.88
N ARG A 61 5.94 4.77 -5.12
CA ARG A 61 7.24 4.63 -5.79
C ARG A 61 7.16 5.19 -7.21
N VAL A 62 6.06 4.90 -7.92
CA VAL A 62 5.79 5.51 -9.23
C VAL A 62 5.73 7.04 -9.11
N LYS A 63 5.02 7.57 -8.09
CA LYS A 63 4.95 9.02 -7.87
C LYS A 63 6.29 9.66 -7.52
N ALA A 64 7.11 9.01 -6.69
CA ALA A 64 8.46 9.48 -6.39
C ALA A 64 9.32 9.56 -7.65
N GLU A 65 9.22 8.56 -8.52
CA GLU A 65 9.97 8.52 -9.79
C GLU A 65 9.51 9.60 -10.78
N GLU A 66 8.19 9.84 -10.89
CA GLU A 66 7.66 10.98 -11.65
C GLU A 66 8.24 12.32 -11.15
N GLN A 67 8.35 12.51 -9.83
CA GLN A 67 8.95 13.72 -9.27
C GLN A 67 10.46 13.76 -9.51
N ARG A 68 11.17 12.63 -9.47
CA ARG A 68 12.61 12.56 -9.77
C ARG A 68 12.91 13.05 -11.19
N GLN A 69 12.17 12.54 -12.18
CA GLN A 69 12.33 12.94 -13.58
C GLN A 69 12.00 14.42 -13.80
N LEU A 70 10.97 14.92 -13.10
CA LEU A 70 10.61 16.34 -13.17
C LEU A 70 11.68 17.23 -12.51
N LEU A 71 12.27 16.78 -11.40
CA LEU A 71 13.35 17.49 -10.72
C LEU A 71 14.59 17.59 -11.61
N GLU A 72 14.99 16.47 -12.24
CA GLU A 72 16.08 16.43 -13.22
C GLU A 72 15.84 17.44 -14.34
N HIS A 73 14.63 17.46 -14.91
CA HIS A 73 14.26 18.44 -15.94
C HIS A 73 14.40 19.89 -15.47
N TYR A 74 13.95 20.21 -14.25
CA TYR A 74 14.08 21.55 -13.69
C TYR A 74 15.53 21.93 -13.36
N GLN A 75 16.38 20.96 -13.05
CA GLN A 75 17.81 21.16 -12.83
C GLN A 75 18.52 21.43 -14.16
N GLU A 76 18.35 20.55 -15.14
CA GLU A 76 18.98 20.64 -16.46
C GLU A 76 18.55 21.88 -17.24
N LYS A 77 17.25 22.21 -17.18
CA LYS A 77 16.64 23.31 -17.96
C LYS A 77 16.25 24.49 -17.10
N SER A 78 16.96 24.70 -15.99
CA SER A 78 16.74 25.84 -15.08
C SER A 78 16.70 27.19 -15.80
N TYR A 79 17.49 27.37 -16.86
CA TYR A 79 17.52 28.58 -17.70
C TYR A 79 16.15 28.92 -18.34
N LEU A 80 15.26 27.94 -18.56
CA LEU A 80 13.92 28.18 -19.10
C LEU A 80 12.97 28.85 -18.09
N TYR A 81 13.28 28.76 -16.79
CA TYR A 81 12.38 29.19 -15.71
C TYR A 81 12.90 30.42 -14.95
N GLY A 82 14.14 30.85 -15.21
CA GLY A 82 14.75 32.01 -14.56
C GLY A 82 14.68 31.91 -13.03
N ARG A 83 14.18 32.96 -12.37
CA ARG A 83 14.06 32.99 -10.89
C ARG A 83 13.14 31.91 -10.32
N GLN A 84 12.18 31.40 -11.09
CA GLN A 84 11.26 30.36 -10.61
C GLN A 84 11.89 28.95 -10.59
N ALA A 85 13.08 28.77 -11.20
CA ALA A 85 13.73 27.47 -11.28
C ALA A 85 13.97 26.87 -9.89
N GLN A 86 14.48 27.69 -8.96
CA GLN A 86 14.78 27.25 -7.59
C GLN A 86 13.53 26.80 -6.85
N ASP A 87 12.45 27.59 -6.89
CA ASP A 87 11.18 27.25 -6.23
C ASP A 87 10.60 25.93 -6.76
N ARG A 88 10.65 25.73 -8.09
CA ARG A 88 10.19 24.49 -8.74
C ARG A 88 11.04 23.29 -8.31
N GLN A 89 12.36 23.42 -8.32
CA GLN A 89 13.27 22.37 -7.87
C GLN A 89 13.02 22.00 -6.40
N SER A 90 12.96 22.98 -5.50
CA SER A 90 12.72 22.74 -4.08
C SER A 90 11.36 22.10 -3.82
N HIS A 91 10.31 22.54 -4.52
CA HIS A 91 8.98 21.95 -4.40
C HIS A 91 8.94 20.50 -4.87
N THR A 92 9.48 20.21 -6.07
CA THR A 92 9.51 18.86 -6.63
C THR A 92 10.39 17.93 -5.80
N TRP A 93 11.53 18.40 -5.31
CA TRP A 93 12.37 17.66 -4.38
C TRP A 93 11.62 17.31 -3.08
N ALA A 94 10.88 18.26 -2.51
CA ALA A 94 10.08 17.99 -1.31
C ALA A 94 8.99 16.93 -1.58
N LEU A 95 8.30 16.99 -2.73
CA LEU A 95 7.31 15.99 -3.11
C LEU A 95 7.94 14.60 -3.32
N MET A 96 9.09 14.51 -3.99
CA MET A 96 9.84 13.27 -4.18
C MET A 96 10.12 12.60 -2.83
N ASN A 97 10.75 13.32 -1.90
CA ASN A 97 11.08 12.80 -0.56
C ASN A 97 9.82 12.40 0.23
N ARG A 98 8.73 13.16 0.10
CA ARG A 98 7.45 12.81 0.75
C ARG A 98 6.90 11.49 0.26
N TYR A 99 6.99 11.21 -1.05
CA TYR A 99 6.57 9.92 -1.59
C TYR A 99 7.52 8.80 -1.18
N GLU A 100 8.84 9.01 -1.21
CA GLU A 100 9.82 8.02 -0.75
C GLU A 100 9.59 7.62 0.72
N LEU A 101 9.42 8.60 1.61
CA LEU A 101 9.09 8.34 3.02
C LEU A 101 7.78 7.56 3.19
N ALA A 102 6.80 7.84 2.34
CA ALA A 102 5.51 7.17 2.39
C ALA A 102 5.60 5.72 1.85
N VAL A 103 6.49 5.44 0.88
CA VAL A 103 6.87 4.06 0.49
C VAL A 103 7.40 3.30 1.69
N GLU A 104 8.38 3.86 2.41
CA GLU A 104 8.99 3.21 3.58
C GLU A 104 7.94 2.89 4.65
N ARG A 105 7.09 3.87 4.99
CA ARG A 105 6.01 3.68 5.97
C ARG A 105 5.03 2.60 5.56
N SER A 106 4.64 2.56 4.28
CA SER A 106 3.71 1.53 3.80
C SER A 106 4.34 0.14 3.80
N LEU A 107 5.62 0.01 3.44
CA LEU A 107 6.32 -1.28 3.55
C LEU A 107 6.43 -1.74 5.02
N ALA A 108 6.70 -0.83 5.95
CA ALA A 108 6.74 -1.15 7.37
C ALA A 108 5.37 -1.64 7.90
N GLU A 109 4.28 -0.99 7.50
CA GLU A 109 2.92 -1.43 7.83
C GLU A 109 2.58 -2.78 7.18
N ALA A 110 2.98 -3.00 5.93
CA ALA A 110 2.82 -4.27 5.26
C ALA A 110 3.53 -5.40 6.02
N ASP A 111 4.79 -5.20 6.41
CA ASP A 111 5.56 -6.18 7.17
C ASP A 111 4.96 -6.46 8.56
N SER A 112 4.45 -5.42 9.23
CA SER A 112 3.71 -5.56 10.49
C SER A 112 2.50 -6.48 10.33
N HIS A 113 1.68 -6.24 9.31
CA HIS A 113 0.50 -7.06 9.04
C HIS A 113 0.84 -8.47 8.55
N ARG A 114 1.90 -8.64 7.75
CA ARG A 114 2.40 -9.95 7.32
C ARG A 114 2.80 -10.81 8.52
N ARG A 115 3.53 -10.23 9.48
CA ARG A 115 3.91 -10.92 10.72
C ARG A 115 2.70 -11.31 11.57
N LYS A 116 1.72 -10.42 11.73
CA LYS A 116 0.47 -10.74 12.46
C LYS A 116 -0.31 -11.88 11.79
N ALA A 117 -0.45 -11.85 10.46
CA ALA A 117 -1.11 -12.93 9.72
C ALA A 117 -0.38 -14.28 9.88
N ALA A 118 0.96 -14.26 9.88
CA ALA A 118 1.76 -15.46 10.10
C ALA A 118 1.63 -16.00 11.54
N SER A 119 1.56 -15.13 12.54
CA SER A 119 1.33 -15.54 13.94
C SER A 119 -0.02 -16.25 14.09
N LEU A 120 -1.10 -15.65 13.60
CA LEU A 120 -2.44 -16.24 13.68
C LEU A 120 -2.51 -17.59 12.95
N ALA A 121 -1.80 -17.74 11.82
CA ALA A 121 -1.73 -19.02 11.11
C ALA A 121 -1.07 -20.13 11.96
N ARG A 122 -0.05 -19.78 12.76
CA ARG A 122 0.62 -20.73 13.66
C ARG A 122 -0.26 -21.08 14.85
N ASP A 123 -0.97 -20.11 15.40
CA ASP A 123 -1.88 -20.33 16.52
C ASP A 123 -3.03 -21.26 16.12
N ASP A 124 -3.62 -21.06 14.92
CA ASP A 124 -4.64 -21.94 14.36
C ASP A 124 -4.14 -23.39 14.23
N GLN A 125 -2.90 -23.57 13.76
CA GLN A 125 -2.26 -24.89 13.66
C GLN A 125 -1.99 -25.51 15.04
N GLY A 126 -1.53 -24.71 16.01
CA GLY A 126 -1.29 -25.15 17.39
C GLY A 126 -2.59 -25.59 18.10
N VAL A 127 -3.71 -24.92 17.85
CA VAL A 127 -5.03 -25.33 18.35
C VAL A 127 -5.48 -26.65 17.74
N PHE A 128 -5.23 -26.87 16.44
CA PHE A 128 -5.51 -28.14 15.78
C PHE A 128 -4.64 -29.29 16.35
N VAL A 129 -3.35 -29.05 16.57
CA VAL A 129 -2.45 -30.01 17.23
C VAL A 129 -2.93 -30.30 18.66
N ARG A 130 -3.25 -29.28 19.47
CA ARG A 130 -3.73 -29.49 20.86
C ARG A 130 -5.06 -30.24 20.94
N LYS A 131 -5.97 -30.03 19.98
CA LYS A 131 -7.23 -30.78 19.90
C LYS A 131 -7.03 -32.24 19.46
N THR A 132 -5.96 -32.53 18.73
CA THR A 132 -5.65 -33.90 18.25
C THR A 132 -4.76 -34.70 19.22
N THR A 133 -4.07 -34.04 20.16
CA THR A 133 -3.18 -34.69 21.15
C THR A 133 -3.86 -35.15 22.45
N ASN A 134 -5.17 -34.95 22.62
CA ASN A 134 -5.91 -35.36 23.82
C ASN A 134 -6.70 -36.68 23.68
N ALA A 135 -6.38 -37.53 22.69
CA ALA A 135 -6.90 -38.89 22.59
C ALA A 135 -5.75 -39.90 22.80
N PRO A 136 -5.87 -40.88 23.72
CA PRO A 136 -4.82 -41.86 23.93
C PRO A 136 -4.96 -42.96 22.88
N THR A 137 -4.14 -42.91 21.82
CA THR A 137 -3.93 -44.10 20.99
C THR A 137 -2.56 -44.04 20.34
N GLU A 138 -1.73 -45.03 20.69
CA GLU A 138 -0.49 -45.36 19.99
C GLU A 138 -0.73 -45.41 18.48
N VAL A 139 0.01 -44.62 17.72
CA VAL A 139 0.17 -44.89 16.28
C VAL A 139 1.64 -44.68 15.92
N LYS A 140 2.33 -45.80 15.67
CA LYS A 140 3.66 -45.88 15.07
C LYS A 140 3.68 -45.10 13.75
N TYR A 141 4.48 -44.05 13.69
CA TYR A 141 4.81 -43.39 12.42
C TYR A 141 6.04 -44.06 11.80
N LYS A 142 5.82 -44.69 10.64
CA LYS A 142 6.87 -45.17 9.74
C LYS A 142 7.47 -43.92 9.06
N LEU A 143 8.71 -43.56 9.37
CA LEU A 143 9.41 -42.50 8.65
C LEU A 143 9.51 -42.88 7.17
N ARG A 144 8.90 -42.07 6.29
CA ARG A 144 9.18 -42.11 4.87
C ARG A 144 10.39 -41.21 4.63
N LEU A 145 11.54 -41.84 4.54
CA LEU A 145 12.81 -41.22 4.15
C LEU A 145 12.70 -40.82 2.67
N ASN A 146 12.73 -39.53 2.39
CA ASN A 146 13.00 -39.00 1.05
C ASN A 146 14.19 -38.04 1.19
N ASP A 147 15.40 -38.58 1.06
CA ASP A 147 16.59 -37.81 0.74
C ASP A 147 17.24 -38.47 -0.49
N ASP A 148 16.78 -38.04 -1.66
CA ASP A 148 17.56 -38.05 -2.89
C ASP A 148 18.23 -36.67 -2.96
N ILE A 149 19.47 -36.55 -2.48
CA ILE A 149 20.48 -35.65 -3.07
C ILE A 149 21.81 -36.38 -3.05
N GLY A 150 22.27 -36.75 -4.24
CA GLY A 150 23.62 -37.23 -4.48
C GLY A 150 24.68 -36.16 -4.20
N SER A 151 25.77 -36.61 -3.59
CA SER A 151 27.13 -36.10 -3.80
C SER A 151 28.11 -37.11 -3.25
N ASN A 152 28.63 -38.00 -4.11
CA ASN A 152 30.02 -38.00 -4.57
C ASN A 152 30.23 -39.19 -5.52
#